data_AF-A0A0U1HTR5-F1
#
_entry.id   AF-A0A0U1HTR5-F1
#
_cell.length_a   1.000
_cell.length_b   1.000
_cell.length_c   1.000
_cell.angle_alpha   90.00
_cell.angle_beta   90.00
_cell.angle_gamma   90.00
#
_symmetry.space_group_name_H-M   'P 1'
#
loop_
_entity.id
_entity.type
_entity.pdbx_description
1 polymer ?
#
loop_
_entity_poly.entity_id
_entity_poly.type
_entity_poly.pdbx_seq_one_letter_code
_entity_poly.pdbx_strand_id
1 'polypeptide(L)'
;MNENLNRHQQNLITALCNVSEASKQSLAEKAIAETLILNELEELCSLISNEYMLNGITENFEPNDYGRELEDLLDIVNRRRLK
;
A
#
# COMPACT_ATOMS: atom_id res chain seq x y z
N MET A 1 2.94 -15.07 -13.03
CA MET A 1 3.93 -14.23 -12.31
C MET A 1 3.55 -14.28 -10.84
N ASN A 2 4.48 -14.52 -9.92
CA ASN A 2 4.15 -14.71 -8.50
C ASN A 2 3.43 -13.47 -7.95
N GLU A 3 2.13 -13.60 -7.69
CA GLU A 3 1.19 -12.50 -7.37
C GLU A 3 1.25 -12.05 -5.90
N ASN A 4 2.38 -12.31 -5.23
CA ASN A 4 2.53 -12.06 -3.80
C ASN A 4 3.43 -10.84 -3.59
N LEU A 5 3.09 -10.04 -2.56
CA LEU A 5 3.90 -8.91 -2.13
C LEU A 5 5.35 -9.35 -1.93
N ASN A 6 6.28 -8.71 -2.63
CA ASN A 6 7.70 -8.97 -2.43
C ASN A 6 8.16 -8.40 -1.07
N ARG A 7 9.34 -8.81 -0.58
CA ARG A 7 9.81 -8.37 0.76
C ARG A 7 9.91 -6.84 0.89
N HIS A 8 10.23 -6.13 -0.18
CA HIS A 8 10.28 -4.66 -0.19
C HIS A 8 8.88 -4.06 0.01
N GLN A 9 7.89 -4.55 -0.73
CA GLN A 9 6.49 -4.12 -0.65
C GLN A 9 5.86 -4.46 0.71
N GLN A 10 6.19 -5.62 1.29
CA GLN A 10 5.78 -5.98 2.65
C GLN A 10 6.33 -4.96 3.67
N ASN A 11 7.63 -4.64 3.57
CA ASN A 11 8.24 -3.64 4.43
C ASN A 11 7.62 -2.25 4.24
N LEU A 12 7.29 -1.88 3.00
CA LEU A 12 6.65 -0.60 2.67
C LEU A 12 5.27 -0.51 3.33
N ILE A 13 4.41 -1.53 3.18
CA ILE A 13 3.09 -1.57 3.82
C ILE A 13 3.24 -1.50 5.34
N THR A 14 4.16 -2.28 5.93
CA THR A 14 4.37 -2.24 7.38
C THR A 14 4.82 -0.86 7.86
N ALA A 15 5.67 -0.17 7.10
CA ALA A 15 6.08 1.20 7.42
C ALA A 15 4.90 2.18 7.36
N LEU A 16 4.08 2.12 6.29
CA LEU A 16 2.90 2.98 6.13
C LEU A 16 1.88 2.77 7.26
N CYS A 17 1.63 1.51 7.61
CA CYS A 17 0.71 1.14 8.69
C CYS A 17 1.25 1.49 10.08
N ASN A 18 2.57 1.50 10.30
CA ASN A 18 3.17 1.91 11.57
C ASN A 18 3.08 3.42 11.83
N VAL A 19 3.06 4.24 10.76
CA VAL A 19 2.96 5.70 10.89
C VAL A 19 1.54 6.13 11.27
N SER A 20 0.53 5.28 11.03
CA SER A 20 -0.87 5.63 11.12
C SER A 20 -1.63 4.77 12.13
N GLU A 21 -1.48 5.08 13.43
CA GLU A 21 -2.20 4.46 14.57
C GLU A 21 -2.05 2.92 14.74
N ALA A 22 -2.12 2.45 15.99
CA ALA A 22 -1.99 1.03 16.33
C ALA A 22 -3.03 0.13 15.62
N SER A 23 -4.18 0.70 15.22
CA SER A 23 -5.26 0.04 14.50
C SER A 23 -4.83 -0.51 13.13
N LYS A 24 -3.86 0.15 12.48
CA LYS A 24 -3.47 -0.16 11.08
C LYS A 24 -2.32 -1.14 10.97
N GLN A 25 -1.64 -1.46 12.07
CA GLN A 25 -0.66 -2.55 12.12
C GLN A 25 -1.29 -3.89 11.69
N SER A 26 -2.54 -4.14 12.11
CA SER A 26 -3.33 -5.30 11.71
C SER A 26 -3.59 -5.34 10.20
N LEU A 27 -3.73 -4.19 9.53
CA LEU A 27 -3.91 -4.12 8.07
C LEU A 27 -2.67 -4.62 7.32
N ALA A 28 -1.47 -4.26 7.79
CA ALA A 28 -0.24 -4.72 7.16
C ALA A 28 -0.10 -6.25 7.24
N GLU A 29 -0.34 -6.82 8.41
CA GLU A 29 -0.28 -8.27 8.61
C GLU A 29 -1.31 -9.00 7.74
N LYS A 30 -2.54 -8.49 7.66
CA LYS A 30 -3.59 -9.03 6.80
C LYS A 30 -3.28 -8.87 5.31
N ALA A 31 -2.61 -7.79 4.91
CA ALA A 31 -2.17 -7.58 3.54
C ALA A 31 -1.13 -8.64 3.14
N ILE A 32 -0.17 -8.91 4.02
CA ILE A 32 0.87 -9.92 3.83
C ILE A 32 0.27 -11.33 3.84
N ALA A 33 -0.68 -11.60 4.74
CA ALA A 33 -1.35 -12.88 4.89
C ALA A 33 -2.45 -13.12 3.84
N GLU A 34 -2.76 -12.15 2.98
CA GLU A 34 -3.83 -12.23 1.98
C GLU A 34 -5.24 -12.41 2.59
N THR A 35 -5.45 -11.90 3.79
CA THR A 35 -6.70 -12.04 4.56
C THR A 35 -7.49 -10.75 4.72
N LEU A 36 -7.13 -9.69 3.98
CA LEU A 36 -7.88 -8.41 3.98
C LEU A 36 -9.30 -8.62 3.47
N ILE A 37 -10.27 -8.08 4.21
CA ILE A 37 -11.64 -7.92 3.70
C ILE A 37 -11.76 -6.65 2.86
N LEU A 38 -12.82 -6.53 2.05
CA LEU A 38 -13.04 -5.39 1.16
C LEU A 38 -12.86 -4.01 1.81
N ASN A 39 -13.44 -3.80 3.00
CA ASN A 39 -13.33 -2.52 3.70
C ASN A 39 -11.87 -2.21 4.13
N GLU A 40 -11.14 -3.24 4.57
CA GLU A 40 -9.74 -3.11 4.98
C GLU A 40 -8.82 -2.88 3.78
N LEU A 41 -9.17 -3.48 2.64
CA LEU A 41 -8.49 -3.25 1.38
C LEU A 41 -8.67 -1.80 0.91
N GLU A 42 -9.89 -1.26 0.99
CA GLU A 42 -10.17 0.14 0.67
C GLU A 42 -9.43 1.10 1.61
N GLU A 43 -9.36 0.77 2.90
CA GLU A 43 -8.57 1.53 3.86
C GLU A 43 -7.08 1.51 3.49
N LEU A 44 -6.52 0.35 3.17
CA LEU A 44 -5.11 0.23 2.75
C LEU A 44 -4.81 0.99 1.46
N CYS A 45 -5.68 0.89 0.45
CA CYS A 45 -5.55 1.66 -0.79
C CYS A 45 -5.61 3.16 -0.52
N SER A 46 -6.47 3.60 0.41
CA SER A 46 -6.57 5.01 0.80
C SER A 46 -5.32 5.50 1.50
N LEU A 47 -4.70 4.68 2.35
CA LEU A 47 -3.42 5.01 3.00
C LEU A 47 -2.30 5.19 1.98
N ILE A 48 -2.16 4.23 1.07
CA ILE A 48 -1.13 4.29 0.02
C ILE A 48 -1.35 5.51 -0.87
N SER A 49 -2.60 5.81 -1.23
CA SER A 49 -2.94 6.99 -2.05
C SER A 49 -2.64 8.30 -1.33
N ASN A 50 -2.96 8.39 -0.04
CA ASN A 50 -2.67 9.58 0.76
C ASN A 50 -1.16 9.81 0.88
N GLU A 51 -0.39 8.75 1.13
CA GLU A 51 1.06 8.82 1.16
C GLU A 51 1.63 9.26 -0.19
N TYR A 52 1.12 8.71 -1.29
CA TYR A 52 1.54 9.11 -2.63
C TYR A 52 1.32 10.60 -2.85
N MET A 53 0.17 11.14 -2.46
CA MET A 53 -0.11 12.58 -2.60
C MET A 53 0.77 13.46 -1.70
N LEU A 54 1.19 12.97 -0.54
CA LEU A 54 1.99 13.73 0.42
C LEU A 54 3.49 13.70 0.10
N ASN A 55 4.01 12.52 -0.24
CA ASN A 55 5.45 12.24 -0.32
C ASN A 55 5.88 11.61 -1.65
N GLY A 56 4.94 11.07 -2.44
CA GLY A 56 5.22 10.39 -3.71
C GLY A 56 5.21 11.31 -4.93
N ILE A 57 4.70 12.54 -4.81
CA ILE A 57 4.59 13.51 -5.92
C ILE A 57 5.59 14.65 -5.73
N THR A 58 6.25 15.05 -6.82
CA THR A 58 7.15 16.21 -6.87
C THR A 58 6.37 17.52 -7.06
N GLU A 59 7.04 18.67 -6.92
CA GLU A 59 6.43 19.99 -7.18
C GLU A 59 5.89 20.16 -8.60
N ASN A 60 6.35 19.32 -9.55
CA ASN A 60 5.90 19.30 -10.93
C ASN A 60 4.70 18.36 -11.17
N PHE A 61 4.09 17.84 -10.10
CA PHE A 61 3.02 16.84 -10.16
C PHE A 61 3.42 15.51 -10.82
N GLU A 62 4.72 15.21 -10.88
CA GLU A 62 5.23 13.93 -11.36
C GLU A 62 5.58 12.98 -10.20
N PRO A 63 5.35 11.66 -10.33
CA PRO A 63 5.77 10.69 -9.34
C PRO A 63 7.30 10.65 -9.23
N ASN A 64 7.80 10.79 -8.01
CA ASN A 64 9.21 10.51 -7.70
C ASN A 64 9.45 8.99 -7.62
N ASP A 65 10.68 8.57 -7.30
CA ASP A 65 11.01 7.15 -7.16
C ASP A 65 10.14 6.44 -6.12
N TYR A 66 9.89 7.09 -4.98
CA TYR A 66 9.01 6.56 -3.94
C TYR A 66 7.53 6.52 -4.39
N GLY A 67 7.07 7.51 -5.13
CA GLY A 67 5.73 7.55 -5.73
C GLY A 67 5.49 6.38 -6.68
N ARG A 68 6.49 6.04 -7.53
CA ARG A 68 6.43 4.86 -8.39
C ARG A 68 6.31 3.56 -7.59
N GLU A 69 7.05 3.44 -6.50
CA GLU A 69 6.94 2.27 -5.61
C GLU A 69 5.56 2.15 -4.96
N LEU A 70 4.95 3.28 -4.58
CA LEU A 70 3.59 3.32 -4.03
C LEU A 70 2.52 3.00 -5.09
N GLU A 71 2.69 3.43 -6.33
CA GLU A 71 1.80 3.05 -7.44
C GLU A 71 1.87 1.55 -7.72
N ASP A 72 3.07 0.98 -7.80
CA ASP A 72 3.26 -0.47 -7.97
C ASP A 72 2.63 -1.26 -6.83
N LEU A 73 2.77 -0.76 -5.59
CA LEU A 73 2.14 -1.34 -4.43
C LEU A 73 0.61 -1.28 -4.52
N LEU A 74 0.07 -0.12 -4.90
CA LEU A 74 -1.37 0.09 -5.05
C LEU A 74 -1.95 -0.83 -6.12
N ASP A 75 -1.28 -1.02 -7.26
CA ASP A 75 -1.74 -1.93 -8.32
C ASP A 75 -1.82 -3.38 -7.81
N ILE A 76 -0.81 -3.85 -7.08
CA ILE A 76 -0.80 -5.21 -6.52
C ILE A 76 -1.91 -5.41 -5.49
N VAL A 77 -2.10 -4.45 -4.58
CA VAL A 77 -3.16 -4.51 -3.58
C VAL A 77 -4.52 -4.47 -4.25
N ASN A 78 -4.72 -3.58 -5.22
CA ASN A 78 -6.00 -3.35 -5.88
C ASN A 78 -6.39 -4.49 -6.84
N ARG A 79 -5.43 -5.20 -7.44
CA ARG A 79 -5.69 -6.43 -8.22
C ARG A 79 -6.43 -7.50 -7.43
N ARG A 80 -6.30 -7.53 -6.10
CA ARG A 80 -7.05 -8.45 -5.25
C ARG A 80 -8.56 -8.21 -5.26
N ARG A 81 -9.05 -7.05 -5.73
CA ARG A 81 -10.48 -6.80 -5.96
C ARG A 81 -11.05 -7.57 -7.15
N LEU A 82 -10.18 -7.99 -8.07
CA LEU A 82 -10.57 -8.62 -9.34
C LEU A 82 -10.57 -10.15 -9.28
N LYS A 83 -10.18 -10.75 -8.15
CA LYS A 83 -10.24 -12.19 -7.87
C LYS A 83 -11.41 -12.49 -6.95
#